data_AF-A0AAQ3M8Q3-F1
#
_entry.id   AF-A0AAQ3M8Q3-F1
#
_cell.length_a   1.000
_cell.length_b   1.000
_cell.length_c   1.000
_cell.angle_alpha   90.00
_cell.angle_beta   90.00
_cell.angle_gamma   90.00
#
_symmetry.space_group_name_H-M   'P 1'
#
loop_
_entity.id
_entity.type
_entity.pdbx_description
1 polymer ?
#
loop_
_entity_poly.entity_id
_entity_poly.type
_entity_poly.pdbx_seq_one_letter_code
_entity_poly.pdbx_strand_id
1 'polypeptide(L)'
;MLTLVYFNYLTMEFQIQRMLESGDDVAKSSLLKVSVEIIATILQLGAVRDRVVVLRHDYEFVLLTYAMPSAAVLTSMLADSVRNKNKPFPLGTSRAEVIRQLSVVVSQLDTIFLSENANYTITSQASATITRILDEVLDSPNQSLQTANETQFPLTPSHSSELPPHERNMAQNILPGPSDRNALFGMPDPFLGSYDEQGFNDWMSSIDWTAAGSEWSHL
;
A
#
# COMPACT_ATOMS: atom_id res chain seq x y z
N MET A 1 8.90 7.19 -26.28
CA MET A 1 10.31 7.55 -26.01
C MET A 1 10.45 8.61 -24.92
N LEU A 2 9.85 9.81 -25.02
CA LEU A 2 10.00 10.85 -23.98
C LEU A 2 9.46 10.42 -22.59
N THR A 3 8.33 9.70 -22.54
CA THR A 3 7.73 9.22 -21.28
C THR A 3 8.66 8.27 -20.50
N LEU A 4 9.33 7.33 -21.19
CA LEU A 4 10.27 6.40 -20.56
C LEU A 4 11.52 7.11 -20.05
N VAL A 5 12.01 8.13 -20.76
CA VAL A 5 13.14 8.96 -20.29
C VAL A 5 12.75 9.72 -19.01
N TYR A 6 11.54 10.27 -18.98
CA TYR A 6 11.02 10.94 -17.79
C TYR A 6 10.82 9.98 -16.61
N PHE A 7 10.30 8.77 -16.83
CA PHE A 7 10.24 7.75 -15.78
C PHE A 7 11.61 7.35 -15.26
N ASN A 8 12.60 7.21 -16.13
CA ASN A 8 13.98 6.94 -15.71
C ASN A 8 14.54 8.08 -14.86
N TYR A 9 14.30 9.33 -15.25
CA TYR A 9 14.68 10.50 -14.45
C TYR A 9 14.04 10.43 -13.05
N LEU A 10 12.72 10.25 -12.96
CA LEU A 10 12.01 10.17 -11.68
C LEU A 10 12.49 8.99 -10.83
N THR A 11 12.79 7.86 -11.46
CA THR A 11 13.28 6.66 -10.77
C THR A 11 14.67 6.88 -10.21
N MET A 12 15.57 7.54 -10.95
CA MET A 12 16.89 7.90 -10.45
C MET A 12 16.77 8.85 -9.25
N GLU A 13 15.90 9.85 -9.34
CA GLU A 13 15.63 10.76 -8.22
C GLU A 13 15.08 9.98 -7.00
N PHE A 14 14.12 9.08 -7.20
CA PHE A 14 13.58 8.22 -6.14
C PHE A 14 14.67 7.39 -5.46
N GLN A 15 15.54 6.73 -6.23
CA GLN A 15 16.61 5.90 -5.67
C GLN A 15 17.61 6.73 -4.86
N ILE A 16 17.97 7.92 -5.35
CA ILE A 16 18.86 8.85 -4.63
C ILE A 16 18.23 9.24 -3.30
N GLN A 17 16.96 9.66 -3.29
CA GLN A 17 16.28 10.06 -2.06
C GLN A 17 16.13 8.91 -1.07
N ARG A 18 15.88 7.69 -1.57
CA ARG A 18 15.79 6.47 -0.75
C ARG A 18 17.11 6.15 -0.04
N MET A 19 18.25 6.39 -0.70
CA MET A 19 19.57 6.22 -0.08
C MET A 19 19.86 7.27 1.01
N LEU A 20 19.25 8.45 0.90
CA LEU A 20 19.46 9.57 1.82
C LEU A 20 18.49 9.59 3.02
N GLU A 21 17.36 8.85 2.95
CA GLU A 21 16.30 8.87 3.97
C GLU A 21 16.79 8.52 5.39
N SER A 22 17.78 7.65 5.52
CA SER A 22 18.25 7.12 6.83
C SER A 22 18.77 8.18 7.81
N GLY A 23 18.99 9.42 7.37
CA GLY A 23 19.54 10.48 8.23
C GLY A 23 19.00 11.89 7.97
N ASP A 24 18.03 12.06 7.07
CA ASP A 24 17.56 13.39 6.67
C ASP A 24 16.04 13.44 6.43
N ASP A 25 15.34 14.22 7.26
CA ASP A 25 13.91 14.49 7.13
C ASP A 25 13.57 15.19 5.80
N VAL A 26 14.50 15.98 5.25
CA VAL A 26 14.33 16.63 3.94
C VAL A 26 14.36 15.60 2.82
N ALA A 27 15.27 14.62 2.89
CA ALA A 27 15.31 13.50 1.95
C ALA A 27 14.04 12.65 2.03
N LYS A 28 13.54 12.37 3.25
CA LYS A 28 12.26 11.68 3.44
C LYS A 28 11.07 12.40 2.79
N SER A 29 10.99 13.73 2.98
CA SER A 29 9.93 14.53 2.35
C SER A 29 10.05 14.56 0.82
N SER A 30 11.29 14.61 0.31
CA SER A 30 11.57 14.61 -1.13
C SER A 30 11.24 13.25 -1.77
N LEU A 31 11.56 12.16 -1.08
CA LEU A 31 11.20 10.80 -1.48
C LEU A 31 9.69 10.66 -1.66
N LEU A 32 8.91 11.11 -0.66
CA LEU A 32 7.44 11.06 -0.74
C LEU A 32 6.89 11.88 -1.91
N LYS A 33 7.45 13.06 -2.15
CA LYS A 33 7.04 13.92 -3.26
C LYS A 33 7.28 13.24 -4.61
N VAL A 34 8.47 12.67 -4.80
CA VAL A 34 8.81 11.93 -6.02
C VAL A 34 7.94 10.68 -6.18
N SER A 35 7.63 9.96 -5.10
CA SER A 35 6.70 8.81 -5.16
C SER A 35 5.30 9.21 -5.62
N VAL A 36 4.76 10.32 -5.13
CA VAL A 36 3.47 10.86 -5.60
C VAL A 36 3.53 11.27 -7.08
N GLU A 37 4.63 11.89 -7.51
CA GLU A 37 4.83 12.30 -8.90
C GLU A 37 4.93 11.09 -9.85
N ILE A 38 5.66 10.04 -9.45
CA ILE A 38 5.74 8.78 -10.20
C ILE A 38 4.35 8.17 -10.36
N ILE A 39 3.61 7.98 -9.27
CA ILE A 39 2.27 7.39 -9.35
C ILE A 39 1.35 8.26 -10.19
N ALA A 40 1.32 9.57 -9.97
CA ALA A 40 0.51 10.48 -10.79
C ALA A 40 0.80 10.33 -12.29
N THR A 41 2.08 10.24 -12.66
CA THR A 41 2.53 10.10 -14.05
C THR A 41 2.10 8.75 -14.64
N ILE A 42 2.23 7.66 -13.87
CA ILE A 42 1.78 6.32 -14.28
C ILE A 42 0.27 6.30 -14.46
N LEU A 43 -0.50 6.85 -13.52
CA LEU A 43 -1.96 6.89 -13.61
C LEU A 43 -2.44 7.70 -14.83
N GLN A 44 -1.77 8.81 -15.16
CA GLN A 44 -2.04 9.56 -16.39
C GLN A 44 -1.75 8.74 -17.65
N LEU A 45 -0.66 7.96 -17.64
CA LEU A 45 -0.35 7.04 -18.73
C LEU A 45 -1.44 5.96 -18.86
N GLY A 46 -1.89 5.41 -17.74
CA GLY A 46 -2.95 4.41 -17.69
C GLY A 46 -4.27 4.91 -18.27
N ALA A 47 -4.60 6.18 -18.06
CA ALA A 47 -5.82 6.80 -18.60
C ALA A 47 -5.86 6.88 -20.13
N VAL A 48 -4.70 6.85 -20.80
CA VAL A 48 -4.59 6.90 -22.27
C VAL A 48 -4.18 5.56 -22.88
N ARG A 49 -3.93 4.52 -22.07
CA ARG A 49 -3.37 3.24 -22.54
C ARG A 49 -4.24 2.55 -23.60
N ASP A 50 -5.57 2.60 -23.45
CA ASP A 50 -6.49 1.93 -24.37
C ASP A 50 -6.57 2.61 -25.74
N ARG A 51 -6.03 3.83 -25.85
CA ARG A 51 -6.00 4.62 -27.10
C ARG A 51 -4.76 4.33 -27.95
N VAL A 52 -3.74 3.67 -27.40
CA VAL A 52 -2.46 3.40 -28.07
C VAL A 52 -2.00 1.98 -27.78
N VAL A 53 -2.03 1.12 -28.80
CA VAL A 53 -1.72 -0.33 -28.68
C VAL A 53 -0.35 -0.60 -28.05
N VAL A 54 0.65 0.22 -28.37
CA VAL A 54 2.01 0.11 -27.80
C VAL A 54 2.01 0.37 -26.29
N LEU A 55 1.24 1.36 -25.82
CA LEU A 55 1.15 1.68 -24.39
C LEU A 55 0.46 0.57 -23.60
N ARG A 56 -0.42 -0.21 -24.21
CA ARG A 56 -1.19 -1.25 -23.51
C ARG A 56 -0.31 -2.38 -22.98
N HIS A 57 0.69 -2.81 -23.76
CA HIS A 57 1.57 -3.93 -23.38
C HIS A 57 2.67 -3.45 -22.40
N ASP A 58 3.20 -2.25 -22.62
CA ASP A 58 4.23 -1.69 -21.75
C ASP A 58 3.67 -1.20 -20.40
N TYR A 59 2.36 -1.01 -20.28
CA TYR A 59 1.75 -0.46 -19.07
C TYR A 59 1.90 -1.37 -17.85
N GLU A 60 1.75 -2.68 -18.03
CA GLU A 60 1.95 -3.68 -16.98
C GLU A 60 3.37 -3.61 -16.43
N PHE A 61 4.35 -3.60 -17.34
CA PHE A 61 5.77 -3.43 -17.00
C PHE A 61 6.01 -2.13 -16.22
N VAL A 62 5.47 -1.00 -16.71
CA VAL A 62 5.64 0.31 -16.09
C VAL A 62 4.99 0.34 -14.70
N LEU A 63 3.81 -0.24 -14.55
CA LEU A 63 3.08 -0.30 -13.28
C LEU A 63 3.87 -1.12 -12.24
N LEU A 64 4.34 -2.31 -12.59
CA LEU A 64 5.14 -3.14 -11.69
C LEU A 64 6.48 -2.50 -11.35
N THR A 65 7.20 -2.02 -12.35
CA THR A 65 8.58 -1.54 -12.18
C THR A 65 8.65 -0.23 -11.39
N TYR A 66 7.74 0.70 -11.67
CA TYR A 66 7.84 2.07 -11.15
C TYR A 66 6.78 2.42 -10.11
N ALA A 67 5.55 1.90 -10.26
CA ALA A 67 4.49 2.22 -9.30
C ALA A 67 4.66 1.46 -8.00
N MET A 68 5.06 0.17 -8.05
CA MET A 68 5.15 -0.66 -6.84
C MET A 68 6.12 -0.09 -5.80
N PRO A 69 7.39 0.24 -6.13
CA PRO A 69 8.30 0.83 -5.13
C PRO A 69 7.77 2.14 -4.54
N SER A 70 7.14 2.97 -5.38
CA SER A 70 6.54 4.25 -4.96
C SER A 70 5.32 4.03 -4.07
N ALA A 71 4.46 3.07 -4.41
CA ALA A 71 3.27 2.71 -3.65
C ALA A 71 3.63 2.15 -2.29
N ALA A 72 4.71 1.34 -2.17
CA ALA A 72 5.22 0.89 -0.87
C ALA A 72 5.54 2.07 0.06
N VAL A 73 6.32 3.04 -0.43
CA VAL A 73 6.74 4.21 0.36
C VAL A 73 5.54 5.05 0.80
N LEU A 74 4.57 5.26 -0.08
CA LEU A 74 3.36 6.01 0.27
C LEU A 74 2.46 5.26 1.25
N THR A 75 2.35 3.94 1.06
CA THR A 75 1.56 3.07 1.92
C THR A 75 2.15 2.98 3.32
N SER A 76 3.48 2.84 3.44
CA SER A 76 4.18 2.81 4.73
C SER A 76 4.03 4.14 5.48
N MET A 77 4.12 5.27 4.77
CA MET A 77 3.89 6.58 5.36
C MET A 77 2.45 6.77 5.84
N LEU A 78 1.45 6.27 5.09
CA LEU A 78 0.06 6.27 5.54
C LEU A 78 -0.13 5.41 6.80
N ALA A 79 0.48 4.24 6.84
CA ALA A 79 0.41 3.31 7.96
C ALA A 79 1.07 3.91 9.22
N ASP A 80 2.25 4.52 9.06
CA ASP A 80 2.92 5.32 10.11
C ASP A 80 2.03 6.45 10.65
N SER A 81 1.20 7.07 9.80
CA SER A 81 0.30 8.15 10.21
C SER A 81 -0.86 7.68 11.09
N VAL A 82 -1.30 6.42 10.91
CA VAL A 82 -2.32 5.78 11.75
C VAL A 82 -1.74 5.43 13.12
N ARG A 83 -0.52 4.87 13.13
CA ARG A 83 0.19 4.46 14.36
C ARG A 83 0.63 5.67 15.19
N ASN A 84 1.15 6.71 14.54
CA ASN A 84 1.70 7.89 15.19
C ASN A 84 0.79 9.11 15.03
N LYS A 85 -0.36 9.10 15.73
CA LYS A 85 -1.38 10.18 15.66
C LYS A 85 -0.86 11.58 15.99
N ASN A 86 0.28 11.68 16.69
CA ASN A 86 0.88 12.95 17.09
C ASN A 86 1.85 13.52 16.04
N LYS A 87 2.17 12.78 14.98
CA LYS A 87 3.09 13.25 13.93
C LYS A 87 2.28 13.92 12.81
N PRO A 88 2.57 15.20 12.47
CA PRO A 88 1.91 15.85 11.35
C PRO A 88 2.26 15.13 10.04
N PHE A 89 1.31 15.12 9.11
CA PHE A 89 1.54 14.59 7.78
C PHE A 89 2.65 15.40 7.07
N PRO A 90 3.54 14.76 6.29
CA PRO A 90 4.68 15.43 5.65
C PRO A 90 4.29 16.68 4.85
N LEU A 91 5.06 17.76 5.03
CA LEU A 91 4.80 19.05 4.38
C LEU A 91 4.92 18.92 2.85
N GLY A 92 3.92 19.42 2.13
CA GLY A 92 3.91 19.42 0.66
C GLY A 92 3.18 18.25 0.00
N THR A 93 2.71 17.27 0.78
CA THR A 93 1.90 16.16 0.27
C THR A 93 0.54 16.14 0.97
N SER A 94 -0.56 16.02 0.21
CA SER A 94 -1.89 15.88 0.79
C SER A 94 -2.19 14.41 1.08
N ARG A 95 -2.62 14.11 2.32
CA ARG A 95 -3.08 12.76 2.69
C ARG A 95 -4.20 12.27 1.78
N ALA A 96 -5.15 13.15 1.45
CA ALA A 96 -6.25 12.81 0.56
C ALA A 96 -5.77 12.50 -0.87
N GLU A 97 -4.73 13.19 -1.33
CA GLU A 97 -4.13 12.92 -2.64
C GLU A 97 -3.47 11.55 -2.69
N VAL A 98 -2.71 11.19 -1.65
CA VAL A 98 -2.06 9.87 -1.54
C VAL A 98 -3.10 8.76 -1.50
N ILE A 99 -4.14 8.90 -0.66
CA ILE A 99 -5.25 7.94 -0.58
C ILE A 99 -5.88 7.75 -1.97
N ARG A 100 -6.25 8.84 -2.64
CA ARG A 100 -6.89 8.80 -3.97
C ARG A 100 -6.01 8.09 -4.99
N GLN A 101 -4.72 8.41 -5.04
CA GLN A 101 -3.80 7.80 -5.98
C GLN A 101 -3.62 6.30 -5.72
N LEU A 102 -3.43 5.90 -4.45
CA LEU A 102 -3.30 4.49 -4.07
C LEU A 102 -4.58 3.69 -4.36
N SER A 103 -5.76 4.26 -4.14
CA SER A 103 -7.03 3.61 -4.52
C SER A 103 -7.11 3.32 -6.02
N VAL A 104 -6.61 4.24 -6.87
CA VAL A 104 -6.55 3.99 -8.32
C VAL A 104 -5.52 2.92 -8.65
N VAL A 105 -4.37 2.89 -7.97
CA VAL A 105 -3.37 1.82 -8.13
C VAL A 105 -3.97 0.45 -7.79
N VAL A 106 -4.65 0.32 -6.65
CA VAL A 106 -5.39 -0.89 -6.25
C VAL A 106 -6.34 -1.34 -7.37
N SER A 107 -7.18 -0.43 -7.85
CA SER A 107 -8.12 -0.72 -8.95
C SER A 107 -7.40 -1.20 -10.23
N GLN A 108 -6.24 -0.63 -10.53
CA GLN A 108 -5.42 -1.06 -11.68
C GLN A 108 -4.82 -2.44 -11.46
N LEU A 109 -4.30 -2.74 -10.28
CA LEU A 109 -3.76 -4.07 -9.95
C LEU A 109 -4.84 -5.15 -10.13
N ASP A 110 -6.05 -4.91 -9.63
CA ASP A 110 -7.15 -5.88 -9.72
C ASP A 110 -7.71 -6.06 -11.15
N THR A 111 -7.60 -5.02 -11.98
CA THR A 111 -8.20 -5.04 -13.33
C THR A 111 -7.24 -5.55 -14.39
N ILE A 112 -5.94 -5.26 -14.25
CA ILE A 112 -4.93 -5.54 -15.27
C ILE A 112 -4.41 -6.97 -15.12
N PHE A 113 -4.10 -7.38 -13.89
CA PHE A 113 -3.57 -8.70 -13.63
C PHE A 113 -4.72 -9.68 -13.40
N LEU A 114 -5.03 -10.45 -14.43
CA LEU A 114 -5.96 -11.59 -14.38
C LEU A 114 -5.26 -12.85 -13.87
N SER A 115 -6.03 -13.85 -13.41
CA SER A 115 -5.53 -15.12 -12.84
C SER A 115 -4.61 -15.95 -13.75
N GLU A 116 -4.56 -15.61 -15.04
CA GLU A 116 -3.69 -16.25 -16.04
C GLU A 116 -2.29 -15.63 -16.08
N ASN A 117 -2.08 -14.47 -15.45
CA ASN A 117 -0.79 -13.78 -15.39
C ASN A 117 0.11 -14.35 -14.31
N ALA A 118 1.41 -14.49 -14.62
CA ALA A 118 2.42 -14.91 -13.65
C ALA A 118 2.46 -14.00 -12.40
N ASN A 119 2.23 -12.70 -12.60
CA ASN A 119 2.24 -11.69 -11.54
C ASN A 119 0.92 -11.57 -10.77
N TYR A 120 -0.12 -12.33 -11.11
CA TYR A 120 -1.44 -12.23 -10.47
C TYR A 120 -1.37 -12.38 -8.95
N THR A 121 -0.67 -13.40 -8.46
CA THR A 121 -0.59 -13.67 -7.02
C THR A 121 0.04 -12.50 -6.27
N ILE A 122 1.17 -12.00 -6.78
CA ILE A 122 1.95 -10.92 -6.16
C ILE A 122 1.17 -9.59 -6.21
N THR A 123 0.48 -9.32 -7.32
CA THR A 123 -0.30 -8.07 -7.50
C THR A 123 -1.59 -8.07 -6.71
N SER A 124 -2.30 -9.20 -6.65
CA SER A 124 -3.47 -9.38 -5.78
C SER A 124 -3.10 -9.21 -4.31
N GLN A 125 -1.94 -9.75 -3.91
CA GLN A 125 -1.39 -9.58 -2.57
C GLN A 125 -1.08 -8.12 -2.22
N ALA A 126 -0.43 -7.40 -3.14
CA ALA A 126 -0.17 -5.97 -2.98
C ALA A 126 -1.46 -5.16 -2.90
N SER A 127 -2.42 -5.43 -3.78
CA SER A 127 -3.73 -4.79 -3.82
C SER A 127 -4.48 -4.94 -2.48
N ALA A 128 -4.55 -6.16 -1.94
CA ALA A 128 -5.19 -6.42 -0.65
C ALA A 128 -4.50 -5.67 0.50
N THR A 129 -3.17 -5.60 0.49
CA THR A 129 -2.42 -4.93 1.56
C THR A 129 -2.62 -3.41 1.54
N ILE A 130 -2.52 -2.81 0.35
CA ILE A 130 -2.75 -1.36 0.19
C ILE A 130 -4.19 -1.03 0.58
N THR A 131 -5.17 -1.83 0.15
CA THR A 131 -6.59 -1.65 0.51
C THR A 131 -6.80 -1.63 2.02
N ARG A 132 -6.23 -2.61 2.74
CA ARG A 132 -6.35 -2.66 4.21
C ARG A 132 -5.79 -1.41 4.88
N ILE A 133 -4.62 -0.93 4.46
CA ILE A 133 -4.03 0.28 5.04
C ILE A 133 -4.88 1.50 4.71
N LEU A 134 -5.43 1.60 3.50
CA LEU A 134 -6.37 2.66 3.16
C LEU A 134 -7.63 2.60 4.04
N ASP A 135 -8.18 1.43 4.29
CA ASP A 135 -9.34 1.24 5.17
C ASP A 135 -9.01 1.65 6.61
N GLU A 136 -7.89 1.20 7.17
CA GLU A 136 -7.43 1.60 8.51
C GLU A 136 -7.23 3.12 8.64
N VAL A 137 -6.69 3.74 7.60
CA VAL A 137 -6.50 5.19 7.50
C VAL A 137 -7.86 5.91 7.45
N LEU A 138 -8.83 5.39 6.71
CA LEU A 138 -10.15 5.99 6.57
C LEU A 138 -11.05 5.78 7.80
N ASP A 139 -10.96 4.62 8.44
CA ASP A 139 -11.74 4.26 9.64
C ASP A 139 -11.14 4.83 10.93
N SER A 140 -9.87 5.24 10.90
CA SER A 140 -9.22 5.90 12.05
C SER A 140 -10.02 7.15 12.43
N PRO A 141 -10.54 7.24 13.68
CA PRO A 141 -11.33 8.38 14.11
C PRO A 141 -10.52 9.65 13.90
N ASN A 142 -11.07 10.54 13.09
CA ASN A 142 -10.47 11.76 12.55
C ASN A 142 -9.43 12.39 13.50
N GLN A 143 -8.24 12.73 12.97
CA GLN A 143 -7.30 13.69 13.58
C GLN A 143 -7.89 15.12 13.72
N SER A 144 -9.22 15.28 13.75
CA SER A 144 -9.87 16.54 14.06
C SER A 144 -9.91 16.73 15.58
N LEU A 145 -8.79 17.15 16.13
CA LEU A 145 -8.69 17.90 17.37
C LEU A 145 -8.32 19.34 16.96
N GLN A 146 -8.73 20.45 17.54
CA GLN A 146 -9.49 20.80 18.73
C GLN A 146 -9.59 22.33 18.67
N THR A 147 -10.79 22.90 18.71
CA THR A 147 -11.01 24.26 19.23
C THR A 147 -12.48 24.38 19.61
N ALA A 148 -12.82 23.83 20.77
CA ALA A 148 -13.99 24.24 21.54
C ALA A 148 -13.71 23.88 23.00
N ASN A 149 -13.20 24.85 23.73
CA ASN A 149 -12.99 24.78 25.17
C ASN A 149 -14.33 24.56 25.90
N GLU A 150 -14.25 23.69 26.91
CA GLU A 150 -14.93 23.71 28.21
C GLU A 150 -16.37 24.26 28.30
N THR A 151 -17.29 23.38 28.68
CA THR A 151 -18.10 23.64 29.89
C THR A 151 -18.43 22.32 30.60
N GLN A 152 -17.78 22.10 31.74
CA GLN A 152 -18.11 21.07 32.72
C GLN A 152 -19.49 21.34 33.34
N PHE A 153 -20.27 20.28 33.64
CA PHE A 153 -21.10 20.20 34.84
C PHE A 153 -21.14 18.73 35.39
N PRO A 154 -21.32 18.51 36.71
CA PRO A 154 -20.70 17.41 37.49
C PRO A 154 -21.56 16.16 37.81
N LEU A 155 -20.86 15.01 37.98
CA LEU A 155 -20.96 13.87 38.95
C LEU A 155 -22.31 13.61 39.69
N THR A 156 -22.89 12.42 39.95
CA THR A 156 -22.48 11.00 40.23
C THR A 156 -23.78 10.18 40.59
N PRO A 157 -23.83 8.92 41.10
CA PRO A 157 -23.38 7.59 40.64
C PRO A 157 -24.48 6.47 40.79
N SER A 158 -24.08 5.18 40.70
CA SER A 158 -24.77 3.90 41.10
C SER A 158 -25.49 3.16 39.96
N HIS A 159 -25.39 1.85 39.72
CA HIS A 159 -25.18 0.69 40.60
C HIS A 159 -24.54 -0.50 39.83
N SER A 160 -23.85 -1.34 40.59
CA SER A 160 -23.16 -2.61 40.29
C SER A 160 -24.07 -3.79 39.89
N SER A 161 -23.52 -4.76 39.13
CA SER A 161 -23.63 -6.20 39.45
C SER A 161 -22.71 -7.08 38.58
N GLU A 162 -22.00 -8.00 39.25
CA GLU A 162 -21.03 -8.98 38.75
C GLU A 162 -21.65 -10.40 38.52
N LEU A 163 -21.25 -11.07 37.40
CA LEU A 163 -20.75 -12.49 37.24
C LEU A 163 -21.64 -13.75 37.55
N PRO A 164 -21.24 -15.02 37.20
CA PRO A 164 -21.11 -15.73 35.89
C PRO A 164 -21.72 -17.19 35.95
N PRO A 165 -21.12 -18.31 35.44
CA PRO A 165 -20.83 -18.81 34.07
C PRO A 165 -21.51 -20.19 33.73
N HIS A 166 -21.63 -20.56 32.44
CA HIS A 166 -21.74 -21.92 31.83
C HIS A 166 -22.39 -21.74 30.42
N GLU A 167 -21.96 -22.30 29.28
CA GLU A 167 -21.56 -23.67 28.96
C GLU A 167 -20.62 -23.74 27.74
N ARG A 168 -19.62 -24.63 27.87
CA ARG A 168 -19.05 -25.56 26.87
C ARG A 168 -19.35 -25.38 25.37
N ASN A 169 -18.24 -25.22 24.63
CA ASN A 169 -17.74 -26.14 23.58
C ASN A 169 -18.77 -27.05 22.88
N MET A 170 -18.90 -26.89 21.56
CA MET A 170 -18.69 -27.94 20.53
C MET A 170 -19.21 -27.48 19.15
N ALA A 171 -18.31 -27.08 18.25
CA ALA A 171 -18.44 -27.28 16.80
C ALA A 171 -17.14 -26.87 16.07
N GLN A 172 -16.01 -27.53 16.40
CA GLN A 172 -14.86 -27.55 15.49
C GLN A 172 -15.04 -28.74 14.53
N ASN A 173 -15.77 -28.53 13.43
CA ASN A 173 -15.65 -29.37 12.25
C ASN A 173 -14.86 -28.55 11.22
N ILE A 174 -13.54 -28.75 11.23
CA ILE A 174 -12.63 -28.17 10.24
C ILE A 174 -12.86 -28.94 8.93
N LEU A 175 -13.51 -28.29 7.96
CA LEU A 175 -13.38 -28.63 6.55
C LEU A 175 -11.93 -28.41 6.12
N PRO A 176 -11.35 -29.27 5.25
CA PRO A 176 -10.06 -28.98 4.65
C PRO A 176 -10.23 -27.80 3.68
N GLY A 177 -9.61 -26.66 4.01
CA GLY A 177 -9.53 -25.50 3.13
C GLY A 177 -8.65 -25.78 1.91
N PRO A 178 -8.88 -25.08 0.79
CA PRO A 178 -8.30 -25.44 -0.49
C PRO A 178 -6.81 -25.08 -0.56
N SER A 179 -6.02 -26.13 -0.72
CA SER A 179 -4.95 -26.23 -1.71
C SER A 179 -3.77 -25.27 -1.58
N ASP A 180 -2.66 -25.88 -1.14
CA ASP A 180 -1.26 -25.66 -1.52
C ASP A 180 -1.05 -25.11 -2.96
N ARG A 181 -1.39 -23.84 -3.19
CA ARG A 181 -1.05 -23.10 -4.42
C ARG A 181 0.05 -22.07 -4.20
N ASN A 182 0.35 -21.73 -2.94
CA ASN A 182 1.35 -20.71 -2.57
C ASN A 182 2.81 -21.21 -2.58
N ALA A 183 3.05 -22.49 -2.87
CA ALA A 183 4.40 -23.06 -2.87
C ALA A 183 5.25 -22.71 -4.11
N LEU A 184 4.73 -21.96 -5.09
CA LEU A 184 5.40 -21.78 -6.39
C LEU A 184 6.67 -20.90 -6.33
N PHE A 185 6.79 -20.02 -5.33
CA PHE A 185 7.94 -19.11 -5.19
C PHE A 185 8.84 -19.37 -3.98
N GLY A 186 8.56 -20.38 -3.16
CA GLY A 186 9.40 -20.76 -2.02
C GLY A 186 9.62 -19.68 -0.95
N MET A 187 8.93 -18.53 -1.03
CA MET A 187 8.91 -17.54 0.04
C MET A 187 7.91 -17.97 1.12
N PRO A 188 8.24 -17.77 2.41
CA PRO A 188 7.26 -17.87 3.48
C PRO A 188 6.05 -17.00 3.14
N ASP A 189 4.85 -17.57 3.23
CA ASP A 189 3.61 -16.81 3.12
C ASP A 189 3.66 -15.70 4.19
N PRO A 190 3.71 -14.40 3.85
CA PRO A 190 3.95 -13.32 4.83
C PRO A 190 2.82 -13.17 5.86
N PHE A 191 1.83 -14.06 5.83
CA PHE A 191 0.46 -13.86 6.27
C PHE A 191 -0.03 -14.87 7.31
N LEU A 192 0.85 -15.72 7.83
CA LEU A 192 0.54 -16.62 8.95
C LEU A 192 0.70 -15.97 10.34
N GLY A 193 0.87 -14.64 10.44
CA GLY A 193 1.04 -13.90 11.70
C GLY A 193 0.42 -12.50 11.70
N SER A 194 0.44 -11.82 12.86
CA SER A 194 0.01 -10.42 12.99
C SER A 194 0.87 -9.53 12.07
N TYR A 195 0.25 -9.04 11.00
CA TYR A 195 0.87 -8.24 9.95
C TYR A 195 1.58 -7.00 10.52
N ASP A 196 2.93 -7.02 10.57
CA ASP A 196 3.70 -5.81 10.76
C ASP A 196 3.94 -5.13 9.39
N GLU A 197 3.81 -3.80 9.36
CA GLU A 197 4.10 -2.98 8.16
C GLU A 197 5.55 -3.14 7.69
N GLN A 198 6.42 -3.53 8.61
CA GLN A 198 7.80 -3.91 8.35
C GLN A 198 7.85 -5.09 7.38
N GLY A 199 7.04 -6.13 7.61
CA GLY A 199 6.93 -7.30 6.74
C GLY A 199 6.42 -6.98 5.34
N PHE A 200 5.51 -6.02 5.16
CA PHE A 200 5.09 -5.59 3.82
C PHE A 200 6.20 -4.84 3.07
N ASN A 201 6.90 -3.93 3.75
CA ASN A 201 8.02 -3.20 3.13
C ASN A 201 9.21 -4.12 2.85
N ASP A 202 9.50 -5.03 3.77
CA ASP A 202 10.55 -6.04 3.63
C ASP A 202 10.20 -7.00 2.48
N TRP A 203 8.95 -7.46 2.40
CA TRP A 203 8.44 -8.24 1.27
C TRP A 203 8.50 -7.48 -0.06
N MET A 204 8.00 -6.24 -0.12
CA MET A 204 8.08 -5.39 -1.31
C MET A 204 9.54 -5.13 -1.73
N SER A 205 10.46 -5.03 -0.78
CA SER A 205 11.89 -4.87 -1.07
C SER A 205 12.58 -6.17 -1.51
N SER A 206 12.05 -7.31 -1.10
CA SER A 206 12.57 -8.63 -1.45
C SER A 206 12.21 -9.07 -2.87
N ILE A 207 11.16 -8.47 -3.45
CA ILE A 207 10.73 -8.73 -4.81
C ILE A 207 11.53 -7.86 -5.78
N ASP A 208 12.15 -8.50 -6.76
CA ASP A 208 12.71 -7.80 -7.91
C ASP A 208 11.59 -7.46 -8.91
N TRP A 209 10.96 -6.31 -8.71
CA TRP A 209 9.90 -5.79 -9.57
C TRP A 209 10.36 -5.53 -11.01
N THR A 210 11.67 -5.33 -11.23
CA THR A 210 12.23 -5.16 -12.57
C THR A 210 12.28 -6.50 -13.31
N ALA A 211 12.64 -7.58 -12.61
CA ALA A 211 12.60 -8.93 -13.15
C ALA A 211 11.17 -9.40 -13.42
N ALA A 212 10.24 -9.15 -12.49
CA ALA A 212 8.81 -9.48 -12.63
C ALA A 212 8.16 -8.81 -13.85
N GLY A 213 8.61 -7.61 -14.22
CA GLY A 213 8.18 -6.96 -15.45
C GLY A 213 8.92 -7.45 -16.71
N SER A 214 10.19 -7.86 -16.59
CA SER A 214 11.07 -8.12 -17.74
C SER A 214 10.75 -9.40 -18.53
N GLU A 215 10.00 -10.33 -17.94
CA GLU A 215 9.60 -11.60 -18.57
C GLU A 215 8.80 -11.41 -19.88
N TRP A 216 8.26 -10.21 -20.09
CA TRP A 216 7.51 -9.81 -21.28
C TRP A 216 8.37 -9.23 -22.42
N SER A 217 9.67 -9.02 -22.21
CA SER A 217 10.59 -8.43 -23.21
C SER A 217 11.11 -9.44 -24.26
N HIS A 218 10.71 -10.71 -24.17
CA HIS A 218 11.16 -11.81 -25.04
C HIS A 218 10.10 -12.34 -26.02
N LEU A 219 8.95 -11.65 -26.16
CA LEU A 219 7.90 -11.94 -27.15
C LEU A 219 7.80 -10.82 -28.18
#